data_AF-A0A7W1F049-F1
#
_entry.id   AF-A0A7W1F049-F1
#
_cell.length_a   1.000
_cell.length_b   1.000
_cell.length_c   1.000
_cell.angle_alpha   90.00
_cell.angle_beta   90.00
_cell.angle_gamma   90.00
#
_symmetry.space_group_name_H-M   'P 1'
#
loop_
_entity.id
_entity.type
_entity.pdbx_description
1 polymer ?
#
loop_
_entity_poly.entity_id
_entity_poly.type
_entity_poly.pdbx_seq_one_letter_code
_entity_poly.pdbx_strand_id
1 'polypeptide(L)'
;MKKLILLFAVLICSLQSNAQMWCPPGATWHYRVNMLMMPYYDGHLKLNVTNTVTLNSIVCHNMVGTFNGKAMSANGPVTTINNFINFQTYENNKVVYIYNTSTSAFDTIANFNANIGDKWLIIRFPFVTCANNPVR
;
A
#
# COMPACT_ATOMS: atom_id res chain seq x y z
N MET A 1 -8.39 -45.10 16.94
CA MET A 1 -7.84 -43.94 17.69
C MET A 1 -6.73 -43.19 16.94
N LYS A 2 -5.69 -43.86 16.39
CA LYS A 2 -4.59 -43.19 15.65
C LYS A 2 -5.04 -42.27 14.50
N LYS A 3 -6.07 -42.67 13.74
CA LYS A 3 -6.65 -41.83 12.66
C LYS A 3 -7.36 -40.57 13.17
N LEU A 4 -7.96 -40.63 14.36
CA LEU A 4 -8.64 -39.49 14.97
C LEU A 4 -7.64 -38.44 15.48
N ILE A 5 -6.53 -38.91 16.07
CA ILE A 5 -5.42 -38.07 16.53
C ILE A 5 -4.79 -37.31 15.37
N LEU A 6 -4.60 -37.98 14.23
CA LEU A 6 -4.04 -37.36 13.03
C LEU A 6 -4.97 -36.25 12.48
N LEU A 7 -6.29 -36.49 12.46
CA LEU A 7 -7.27 -35.49 12.01
C LEU A 7 -7.28 -34.26 12.92
N PHE A 8 -7.22 -34.49 14.24
CA PHE A 8 -7.17 -33.41 15.23
C PHE A 8 -5.87 -32.60 15.12
N ALA A 9 -4.73 -33.25 14.88
CA ALA A 9 -3.45 -32.58 14.67
C ALA A 9 -3.45 -31.70 13.41
N VAL A 10 -4.05 -32.18 12.30
CA VAL A 10 -4.18 -31.40 11.06
C VAL A 10 -5.08 -30.18 11.25
N LEU A 11 -6.20 -30.32 11.97
CA LEU A 11 -7.12 -29.21 12.26
C LEU A 11 -6.45 -28.14 13.14
N ILE A 12 -5.68 -28.52 14.15
CA ILE A 12 -4.95 -27.56 15.00
C ILE A 12 -3.90 -26.78 14.20
N CYS A 13 -3.17 -27.44 13.29
CA CYS A 13 -2.20 -26.77 12.41
C CYS A 13 -2.86 -25.79 11.44
N SER A 14 -4.10 -26.04 10.99
CA SER A 14 -4.81 -25.11 10.10
C SER A 14 -5.25 -23.80 10.77
N LEU A 15 -5.37 -23.77 12.10
CA LEU A 15 -5.79 -22.57 12.84
C LEU A 15 -4.69 -21.50 12.92
N GLN A 16 -3.44 -21.84 12.60
CA GLN A 16 -2.29 -20.93 12.68
C GLN A 16 -1.81 -20.41 11.32
N SER A 17 -2.49 -20.76 10.21
CA SER A 17 -2.11 -20.17 8.92
C SER A 17 -2.64 -18.74 8.86
N ASN A 18 -1.76 -17.75 9.11
CA ASN A 18 -1.99 -16.38 8.67
C ASN A 18 -1.90 -16.37 7.14
N ALA A 19 -3.00 -16.74 6.49
CA ALA A 19 -3.08 -16.77 5.05
C ALA A 19 -3.01 -15.32 4.54
N GLN A 20 -1.85 -14.99 3.97
CA GLN A 20 -1.49 -13.75 3.29
C GLN A 20 -1.18 -12.58 4.24
N MET A 21 0.10 -12.45 4.59
CA MET A 21 0.62 -11.18 5.11
C MET A 21 0.45 -10.12 4.01
N TRP A 22 -0.16 -8.99 4.36
CA TRP A 22 -0.21 -7.85 3.44
C TRP A 22 1.20 -7.39 3.13
N CYS A 23 1.55 -7.36 1.84
CA CYS A 23 2.73 -6.65 1.36
C CYS A 23 4.06 -7.11 2.03
N PRO A 24 4.43 -8.41 1.96
CA PRO A 24 5.64 -8.90 2.62
C PRO A 24 6.92 -8.29 2.00
N PRO A 25 8.02 -8.18 2.76
CA PRO A 25 9.31 -7.73 2.21
C PRO A 25 9.71 -8.51 0.95
N GLY A 26 10.13 -7.80 -0.09
CA GLY A 26 10.43 -8.37 -1.41
C GLY A 26 9.24 -8.43 -2.37
N ALA A 27 8.00 -8.21 -1.90
CA ALA A 27 6.86 -8.08 -2.80
C ALA A 27 7.04 -6.89 -3.76
N THR A 28 6.58 -7.07 -4.99
CA THR A 28 6.75 -6.12 -6.09
C THR A 28 5.45 -5.97 -6.87
N TRP A 29 5.08 -4.74 -7.21
CA TRP A 29 3.96 -4.44 -8.09
C TRP A 29 4.39 -3.51 -9.22
N HIS A 30 3.70 -3.59 -10.35
CA HIS A 30 3.92 -2.72 -11.50
C HIS A 30 2.59 -2.06 -11.87
N TYR A 31 2.61 -0.73 -11.99
CA TYR A 31 1.44 0.07 -12.34
C TYR A 31 1.75 0.97 -13.53
N ARG A 32 0.77 1.20 -14.40
CA ARG A 32 0.88 2.24 -15.42
C ARG A 32 0.76 3.60 -14.75
N VAL A 33 1.65 4.52 -15.11
CA VAL A 33 1.53 5.94 -14.77
C VAL A 33 1.16 6.68 -16.05
N ASN A 34 0.05 7.41 -16.02
CA ASN A 34 -0.43 8.18 -17.15
C ASN A 34 -1.00 9.53 -16.66
N MET A 35 -0.11 10.48 -16.45
CA MET A 35 -0.40 11.88 -16.17
C MET A 35 -0.03 12.69 -17.41
N LEU A 36 -0.99 12.92 -18.30
CA LEU A 36 -0.74 13.60 -19.59
C LEU A 36 -0.78 15.14 -19.49
N MET A 37 -1.05 15.68 -18.30
CA MET A 37 -1.04 17.11 -17.96
C MET A 37 0.16 17.45 -17.08
N MET A 38 0.44 18.73 -16.82
CA MET A 38 1.58 19.12 -15.96
C MET A 38 1.38 18.70 -14.49
N PRO A 39 2.39 18.07 -13.85
CA PRO A 39 3.63 17.57 -14.44
C PRO A 39 3.40 16.29 -15.28
N TYR A 40 3.94 16.27 -16.51
CA TYR A 40 3.74 15.15 -17.43
C TYR A 40 4.50 13.91 -16.96
N TYR A 41 3.82 12.77 -16.83
CA TYR A 41 4.43 11.45 -16.59
C TYR A 41 3.71 10.37 -17.39
N ASP A 42 4.42 9.67 -18.27
CA ASP A 42 3.87 8.51 -18.99
C ASP A 42 4.88 7.36 -19.00
N GLY A 43 4.50 6.24 -18.41
CA GLY A 43 5.39 5.10 -18.20
C GLY A 43 4.84 4.09 -17.22
N HIS A 44 5.73 3.44 -16.47
CA HIS A 44 5.34 2.53 -15.41
C HIS A 44 6.05 2.85 -14.09
N LEU A 45 5.36 2.55 -13.01
CA LEU A 45 5.86 2.61 -11.65
C LEU A 45 6.05 1.18 -11.14
N LYS A 46 7.26 0.86 -10.71
CA LYS A 46 7.56 -0.36 -9.97
C LYS A 46 7.58 -0.04 -8.48
N LEU A 47 6.70 -0.66 -7.71
CA LEU A 47 6.67 -0.55 -6.25
C LEU A 47 7.30 -1.78 -5.61
N ASN A 48 8.25 -1.57 -4.71
CA ASN A 48 8.92 -2.64 -3.97
C ASN A 48 8.77 -2.43 -2.46
N VAL A 49 8.54 -3.53 -1.74
CA VAL A 49 8.63 -3.55 -0.28
C VAL A 49 10.08 -3.77 0.12
N THR A 50 10.71 -2.77 0.73
CA THR A 50 12.15 -2.82 1.00
C THR A 50 12.46 -3.46 2.34
N ASN A 51 11.75 -3.03 3.39
CA ASN A 51 12.02 -3.38 4.78
C ASN A 51 10.81 -3.04 5.65
N THR A 52 10.92 -3.34 6.95
CA THR A 52 10.01 -2.83 7.97
C THR A 52 10.62 -1.63 8.68
N VAL A 53 9.76 -0.70 9.11
CA VAL A 53 10.12 0.49 9.89
C VAL A 53 9.10 0.67 11.02
N THR A 54 9.50 1.22 12.16
CA THR A 54 8.57 1.50 13.26
C THR A 54 8.20 2.99 13.26
N LEU A 55 6.92 3.29 13.12
CA LEU A 55 6.36 4.65 13.19
C LEU A 55 5.27 4.68 14.26
N ASN A 56 5.34 5.62 15.20
CA ASN A 56 4.35 5.76 16.28
C ASN A 56 4.06 4.43 17.02
N SER A 57 5.11 3.65 17.29
CA SER A 57 5.04 2.30 17.90
C SER A 57 4.34 1.23 17.06
N ILE A 58 4.05 1.49 15.78
CA ILE A 58 3.49 0.53 14.84
C ILE A 58 4.59 0.08 13.88
N VAL A 59 4.74 -1.24 13.70
CA VAL A 59 5.64 -1.81 12.70
C VAL A 59 4.95 -1.77 11.34
N CYS A 60 5.56 -1.07 10.39
CA CYS A 60 5.05 -0.86 9.05
C CYS A 60 6.00 -1.44 8.00
N HIS A 61 5.45 -1.80 6.85
CA HIS A 61 6.21 -2.05 5.63
C HIS A 61 6.52 -0.73 4.93
N ASN A 62 7.78 -0.56 4.53
CA ASN A 62 8.23 0.56 3.73
C ASN A 62 8.14 0.20 2.25
N MET A 63 7.36 0.97 1.48
CA MET A 63 7.21 0.81 0.04
C MET A 63 7.89 1.95 -0.70
N VAL A 64 8.76 1.58 -1.64
CA VAL A 64 9.50 2.52 -2.48
C VAL A 64 9.16 2.28 -3.94
N GLY A 65 8.80 3.36 -4.63
CA GLY A 65 8.47 3.38 -6.04
C GLY A 65 9.61 3.88 -6.90
N THR A 66 9.92 3.17 -7.99
CA THR A 66 10.79 3.63 -9.07
C THR A 66 9.95 3.82 -10.32
N PHE A 67 9.95 5.04 -10.86
CA PHE A 67 9.29 5.36 -12.13
C PHE A 67 10.26 5.14 -13.29
N ASN A 68 9.77 4.57 -14.38
CA ASN A 68 10.48 4.47 -15.66
C ASN A 68 9.54 4.92 -16.79
N GLY A 69 9.93 5.97 -17.50
CA GLY A 69 9.11 6.52 -18.57
C GLY A 69 9.50 7.94 -18.95
N LYS A 70 8.61 8.63 -19.64
CA LYS A 70 8.80 10.05 -19.98
C LYS A 70 8.32 10.91 -18.82
N ALA A 71 9.16 11.82 -18.36
CA ALA A 71 8.84 12.77 -17.29
C ALA A 71 8.96 14.21 -17.78
N MET A 72 8.15 15.10 -17.22
CA MET A 72 8.07 16.55 -17.48
C MET A 72 7.61 16.96 -18.90
N SER A 73 7.81 16.13 -19.92
CA SER A 73 7.38 16.38 -21.30
C SER A 73 7.13 15.09 -22.09
N ALA A 74 6.12 15.10 -22.96
CA ALA A 74 5.82 14.01 -23.91
C ALA A 74 6.93 13.75 -24.94
N ASN A 75 7.74 14.79 -25.21
CA ASN A 75 8.86 14.71 -26.15
C ASN A 75 10.20 14.56 -25.42
N GLY A 76 10.18 14.45 -24.09
CA GLY A 76 11.38 14.22 -23.28
C GLY A 76 11.95 12.81 -23.48
N PRO A 77 13.22 12.61 -23.10
CA PRO A 77 13.81 11.27 -23.08
C PRO A 77 13.10 10.37 -22.06
N VAL A 78 13.20 9.07 -22.27
CA VAL A 78 12.85 8.09 -21.23
C VAL A 78 13.86 8.22 -20.10
N THR A 79 13.36 8.31 -18.87
CA THR A 79 14.16 8.46 -17.66
C THR A 79 13.71 7.47 -16.59
N THR A 80 14.62 7.18 -15.68
CA THR A 80 14.36 6.42 -14.45
C THR A 80 14.44 7.37 -13.27
N ILE A 81 13.35 7.49 -12.51
CA ILE A 81 13.30 8.28 -11.28
C ILE A 81 13.21 7.31 -10.11
N ASN A 82 14.31 7.15 -9.39
CA ASN A 82 14.36 6.37 -8.16
C ASN A 82 13.68 7.13 -7.02
N ASN A 83 13.07 6.39 -6.08
CA ASN A 83 12.33 6.97 -4.96
C ASN A 83 11.24 7.96 -5.41
N PHE A 84 10.62 7.70 -6.56
CA PHE A 84 9.56 8.52 -7.13
C PHE A 84 8.37 8.67 -6.16
N ILE A 85 8.04 7.59 -5.45
CA ILE A 85 7.17 7.64 -4.28
C ILE A 85 7.76 6.82 -3.14
N ASN A 86 7.43 7.19 -1.91
CA ASN A 86 7.80 6.46 -0.70
C ASN A 86 6.65 6.59 0.30
N PHE A 87 6.12 5.47 0.78
CA PHE A 87 5.08 5.46 1.79
C PHE A 87 5.17 4.23 2.69
N GLN A 88 4.72 4.39 3.93
CA GLN A 88 4.66 3.32 4.91
C GLN A 88 3.23 2.80 5.02
N THR A 89 3.08 1.48 5.02
CA THR A 89 1.79 0.81 5.18
C THR A 89 1.87 -0.22 6.27
N TYR A 90 0.75 -0.50 6.92
CA TYR A 90 0.60 -1.72 7.71
C TYR A 90 -0.82 -2.25 7.53
N GLU A 91 -0.99 -3.51 7.88
CA GLU A 91 -2.30 -4.13 7.98
C GLU A 91 -2.54 -4.51 9.45
N ASN A 92 -3.75 -4.25 9.91
CA ASN A 92 -4.21 -4.72 11.21
C ASN A 92 -5.69 -5.12 11.11
N ASN A 93 -5.98 -6.35 11.52
CA ASN A 93 -7.32 -6.92 11.50
C ASN A 93 -8.03 -6.75 10.14
N LYS A 94 -7.34 -7.07 9.05
CA LYS A 94 -7.79 -6.96 7.66
C LYS A 94 -8.13 -5.55 7.20
N VAL A 95 -7.62 -4.53 7.90
CA VAL A 95 -7.68 -3.13 7.48
C VAL A 95 -6.27 -2.68 7.15
N VAL A 96 -6.11 -2.13 5.94
CA VAL A 96 -4.83 -1.64 5.45
C VAL A 96 -4.78 -0.14 5.62
N TYR A 97 -3.67 0.33 6.19
CA TYR A 97 -3.42 1.72 6.48
C TYR A 97 -2.20 2.24 5.72
N ILE A 98 -2.19 3.53 5.41
CA ILE A 98 -1.04 4.25 4.86
C ILE A 98 -0.70 5.43 5.75
N TYR A 99 0.59 5.67 5.97
CA TYR A 99 1.04 6.82 6.74
C TYR A 99 0.93 8.09 5.91
N ASN A 100 0.20 9.08 6.43
CA ASN A 100 0.14 10.41 5.87
C ASN A 100 1.14 11.32 6.62
N THR A 101 2.23 11.68 5.94
CA THR A 101 3.28 12.53 6.51
C THR A 101 2.80 13.95 6.81
N SER A 102 1.79 14.46 6.10
CA SER A 102 1.27 15.83 6.30
C SER A 102 0.45 15.96 7.58
N THR A 103 -0.26 14.91 7.97
CA THR A 103 -1.06 14.86 9.21
C THR A 103 -0.36 14.10 10.34
N SER A 104 0.77 13.45 10.04
CA SER A 104 1.48 12.53 10.94
C SER A 104 0.58 11.44 11.52
N ALA A 105 -0.36 10.97 10.73
CA ALA A 105 -1.37 9.99 11.11
C ALA A 105 -1.56 8.94 10.01
N PHE A 106 -2.08 7.78 10.40
CA PHE A 106 -2.46 6.73 9.44
C PHE A 106 -3.87 6.95 8.93
N ASP A 107 -4.08 6.67 7.65
CA ASP A 107 -5.38 6.70 6.98
C ASP A 107 -5.70 5.34 6.36
N THR A 108 -6.97 5.00 6.21
CA THR A 108 -7.41 3.69 5.71
C THR A 108 -7.41 3.67 4.19
N ILE A 109 -6.70 2.71 3.60
CA ILE A 109 -6.67 2.53 2.13
C ILE A 109 -7.62 1.43 1.66
N ALA A 110 -7.81 0.42 2.50
CA ALA A 110 -8.72 -0.69 2.25
C ALA A 110 -9.19 -1.30 3.57
N ASN A 111 -10.46 -1.68 3.65
CA ASN A 111 -11.00 -2.44 4.77
C ASN A 111 -11.69 -3.69 4.23
N PHE A 112 -11.06 -4.86 4.39
CA PHE A 112 -11.62 -6.12 3.91
C PHE A 112 -12.69 -6.70 4.84
N ASN A 113 -12.99 -6.05 5.96
CA ASN A 113 -14.15 -6.36 6.80
C ASN A 113 -15.35 -5.45 6.49
N ALA A 114 -15.23 -4.53 5.53
CA ALA A 114 -16.30 -3.59 5.22
C ALA A 114 -17.57 -4.30 4.73
N ASN A 115 -18.71 -3.88 5.25
CA ASN A 115 -20.03 -4.26 4.74
C ASN A 115 -20.49 -3.31 3.63
N ILE A 116 -21.49 -3.74 2.88
CA ILE A 116 -22.15 -2.88 1.88
C ILE A 116 -22.70 -1.64 2.60
N GLY A 117 -22.24 -0.45 2.19
CA GLY A 117 -22.66 0.83 2.75
C GLY A 117 -21.65 1.47 3.72
N ASP A 118 -20.64 0.71 4.18
CA ASP A 118 -19.55 1.28 5.00
C ASP A 118 -18.75 2.30 4.20
N LYS A 119 -18.29 3.35 4.88
CA LYS A 119 -17.52 4.45 4.30
C LYS A 119 -16.38 4.82 5.21
N TRP A 120 -15.26 5.18 4.62
CA TRP A 120 -14.12 5.82 5.28
C TRP A 120 -13.61 6.94 4.38
N LEU A 121 -12.75 7.80 4.93
CA LEU A 121 -12.20 8.91 4.17
C LEU A 121 -11.29 8.38 3.06
N ILE A 122 -11.33 9.06 1.91
CA ILE A 122 -10.34 8.82 0.86
C ILE A 122 -9.04 9.48 1.29
N ILE A 123 -7.94 8.74 1.16
CA ILE A 123 -6.59 9.22 1.43
C ILE A 123 -6.38 10.56 0.72
N ARG A 124 -6.06 11.60 1.49
CA ARG A 124 -5.64 12.87 0.91
C ARG A 124 -4.19 12.75 0.47
N PHE A 125 -3.96 12.41 -0.79
CA PHE A 125 -2.64 12.59 -1.39
C PHE A 125 -2.31 14.08 -1.46
N PRO A 126 -1.06 14.50 -1.17
CA PRO A 126 -0.67 15.90 -1.17
C PRO A 126 -0.80 16.59 -2.55
N PHE A 127 -1.05 15.82 -3.62
CA PHE A 127 -1.28 16.34 -4.97
C PHE A 127 -2.74 16.72 -5.28
N VAL A 128 -3.68 16.42 -4.38
CA VAL A 128 -5.10 16.79 -4.52
C VAL A 128 -5.48 17.73 -3.38
N THR A 129 -5.38 19.03 -3.64
CA THR A 129 -6.00 20.06 -2.80
C THR A 129 -7.51 20.03 -3.03
N CYS A 130 -8.18 19.02 -2.48
CA CYS A 130 -9.62 19.12 -2.26
C CYS A 130 -9.81 20.13 -1.11
N ALA A 131 -9.80 21.42 -1.46
CA ALA A 131 -9.87 22.52 -0.50
C ALA A 131 -11.13 22.50 0.38
N ASN A 132 -12.13 21.65 0.11
CA ASN A 132 -13.41 21.65 0.81
C ASN A 132 -13.98 20.24 1.01
N ASN A 133 -13.48 19.48 1.98
CA ASN A 133 -14.30 18.40 2.55
C ASN A 133 -14.13 18.38 4.07
N PRO A 134 -15.09 18.93 4.84
CA PRO A 134 -15.03 18.96 6.29
C PRO A 134 -15.71 17.72 6.84
N VAL A 135 -14.96 16.68 7.18
CA VAL A 135 -15.38 15.74 8.22
C VAL A 135 -14.13 15.30 8.97
N ARG A 136 -13.95 15.87 10.16
CA ARG A 136 -13.22 15.27 11.27
C ARG A 136 -14.17 14.33 11.99
#